data_AF-E0UAI2-F1
#
_entry.id   AF-E0UAI2-F1
#
_cell.length_a   1.000
_cell.length_b   1.000
_cell.length_c   1.000
_cell.angle_alpha   90.00
_cell.angle_beta   90.00
_cell.angle_gamma   90.00
#
_symmetry.space_group_name_H-M   'P 1'
#
loop_
_entity.id
_entity.type
_entity.pdbx_description
1 polymer ?
#
loop_
_entity_poly.entity_id
_entity_poly.type
_entity_poly.pdbx_seq_one_letter_code
_entity_poly.pdbx_strand_id
1 'polypeptide(L)'
;MKASDPRRKKLAELILKKREQELKMSQQEFCEYVERQTGIEVSYGAVQGWEKANGSGTLPKTDNFWAIARITGMTMDELYNYLKGEIKAEEVKMPDFNLDLENLKQKIAVLPPATKIEILNFLQADLFSKLPA
;
A
#
# COMPACT_ATOMS: atom_id res chain seq x y z
N MET A 1 -12.62 22.26 19.15
CA MET A 1 -12.68 20.94 18.45
C MET A 1 -11.74 21.02 17.26
N LYS A 2 -10.70 20.17 17.16
CA LYS A 2 -9.85 20.12 15.96
C LYS A 2 -10.68 19.55 14.81
N ALA A 3 -10.75 20.24 13.68
CA ALA A 3 -11.44 19.74 12.49
C ALA A 3 -10.85 18.39 12.08
N SER A 4 -11.71 17.40 11.82
CA SER A 4 -11.28 16.11 11.27
C SER A 4 -10.65 16.37 9.90
N ASP A 5 -9.48 15.80 9.65
CA ASP A 5 -8.82 15.90 8.34
C ASP A 5 -9.73 15.27 7.27
N PRO A 6 -10.23 16.03 6.28
CA PRO A 6 -11.16 15.51 5.27
C PRO A 6 -10.57 14.34 4.46
N ARG A 7 -9.24 14.22 4.41
CA ARG A 7 -8.54 13.09 3.77
C ARG A 7 -8.80 11.78 4.51
N ARG A 8 -8.97 11.80 5.84
CA ARG A 8 -9.29 10.58 6.61
C ARG A 8 -10.64 10.01 6.23
N LYS A 9 -11.62 10.87 5.98
CA LYS A 9 -12.95 10.42 5.53
C LYS A 9 -12.86 9.72 4.18
N LYS A 10 -12.17 10.33 3.21
CA LYS A 10 -11.93 9.72 1.88
C LYS A 10 -11.16 8.40 1.96
N LEU A 11 -10.14 8.33 2.82
CA LEU A 11 -9.37 7.11 3.03
C LEU A 11 -10.24 5.98 3.59
N ALA A 12 -11.03 6.29 4.62
CA ALA A 12 -11.96 5.35 5.23
C ALA A 12 -13.00 4.84 4.23
N GLU A 13 -13.60 5.74 3.43
CA GLU A 13 -14.54 5.39 2.37
C GLU A 13 -13.92 4.47 1.33
N LEU A 14 -12.68 4.75 0.90
CA LEU A 14 -11.96 3.94 -0.06
C LEU A 14 -11.70 2.52 0.46
N ILE A 15 -11.25 2.40 1.71
CA ILE A 15 -10.92 1.10 2.33
C ILE A 15 -12.20 0.30 2.61
N LEU A 16 -13.26 0.94 3.12
CA LEU A 16 -14.55 0.30 3.33
C LEU A 16 -15.15 -0.19 2.02
N LYS A 17 -15.10 0.62 0.95
CA LYS A 17 -15.52 0.19 -0.39
C LYS A 17 -14.75 -1.06 -0.83
N LYS A 18 -13.41 -1.04 -0.71
CA LYS A 18 -12.56 -2.19 -1.06
C LYS A 18 -12.94 -3.44 -0.26
N ARG A 19 -13.01 -3.34 1.07
CA ARG A 19 -13.24 -4.49 1.94
C ARG A 19 -14.67 -5.02 1.85
N GLU A 20 -15.68 -4.15 1.97
CA GLU A 20 -17.08 -4.58 2.11
C GLU A 20 -17.77 -4.83 0.78
N GLN A 21 -17.48 -4.01 -0.23
CA GLN A 21 -18.21 -4.07 -1.51
C GLN A 21 -17.49 -4.92 -2.54
N GLU A 22 -16.17 -4.74 -2.68
CA GLU A 22 -15.38 -5.44 -3.70
C GLU A 22 -14.93 -6.83 -3.22
N LEU A 23 -14.32 -6.90 -2.04
CA LEU A 23 -13.75 -8.16 -1.51
C LEU A 23 -14.72 -8.95 -0.62
N LYS A 24 -15.71 -8.28 -0.03
CA LYS A 24 -16.70 -8.86 0.90
C LYS A 24 -16.07 -9.63 2.06
N MET A 25 -15.05 -9.05 2.67
CA MET A 25 -14.28 -9.65 3.77
C MET A 25 -14.61 -9.01 5.12
N SER A 26 -14.49 -9.77 6.19
CA SER A 26 -14.37 -9.25 7.56
C SER A 26 -13.07 -8.47 7.72
N GLN A 27 -12.97 -7.65 8.78
CA GLN A 27 -11.74 -6.92 9.08
C GLN A 27 -10.55 -7.85 9.35
N GLN A 28 -10.77 -9.02 9.94
CA GLN A 28 -9.71 -10.00 10.20
C GLN A 28 -9.18 -10.61 8.90
N GLU A 29 -10.09 -11.07 8.02
CA GLU A 29 -9.72 -11.58 6.69
C GLU A 29 -9.02 -10.50 5.84
N PHE A 30 -9.38 -9.24 6.03
CA PHE A 30 -8.74 -8.13 5.35
C PHE A 30 -7.31 -7.87 5.85
N CYS A 31 -7.02 -8.06 7.14
CA CYS A 31 -5.65 -8.00 7.65
C CYS A 31 -4.77 -9.04 6.96
N GLU A 32 -5.24 -10.29 6.91
CA GLU A 32 -4.55 -11.40 6.25
C GLU A 32 -4.40 -11.18 4.74
N TYR A 33 -5.39 -10.55 4.10
CA TYR A 33 -5.33 -10.17 2.70
C TYR A 33 -4.25 -9.12 2.46
N VAL A 34 -4.20 -8.05 3.27
CA VAL A 34 -3.19 -6.99 3.16
C VAL A 34 -1.80 -7.58 3.32
N GLU A 35 -1.58 -8.41 4.34
CA GLU A 35 -0.28 -9.07 4.55
C GLU A 35 0.11 -9.93 3.34
N ARG A 36 -0.81 -10.74 2.80
CA ARG A 36 -0.53 -11.56 1.61
C ARG A 36 -0.21 -10.73 0.37
N GLN A 37 -0.88 -9.59 0.17
CA GLN A 37 -0.64 -8.74 -0.99
C GLN A 37 0.65 -7.93 -0.87
N THR A 38 1.03 -7.54 0.34
CA THR A 38 2.02 -6.48 0.57
C THR A 38 3.26 -6.94 1.33
N GLY A 39 3.20 -8.09 2.02
CA GLY A 39 4.24 -8.57 2.93
C GLY A 39 4.32 -7.78 4.25
N ILE A 40 3.41 -6.84 4.48
CA ILE A 40 3.37 -6.00 5.69
C ILE A 40 2.34 -6.58 6.65
N GLU A 41 2.78 -6.92 7.85
CA GLU A 41 1.88 -7.31 8.94
C GLU A 41 1.05 -6.09 9.39
N VAL A 42 -0.27 -6.21 9.32
CA VAL A 42 -1.20 -5.15 9.72
C VAL A 42 -2.14 -5.70 10.77
N SER A 43 -2.18 -5.05 11.93
CA SER A 43 -3.07 -5.45 13.01
C SER A 43 -4.53 -5.06 12.73
N TYR A 44 -5.45 -5.82 13.32
CA TYR A 44 -6.88 -5.51 13.32
C TYR A 44 -7.18 -4.06 13.75
N GLY A 45 -6.47 -3.57 14.78
CA GLY A 45 -6.61 -2.20 15.26
C GLY A 45 -6.16 -1.15 14.23
N ALA A 46 -5.17 -1.47 13.40
CA ALA A 46 -4.74 -0.59 12.31
C ALA A 46 -5.83 -0.50 11.22
N VAL A 47 -6.36 -1.63 10.74
CA VAL A 47 -7.46 -1.67 9.77
C VAL A 47 -8.68 -0.92 10.31
N GLN A 48 -9.08 -1.19 11.55
CA GLN A 48 -10.19 -0.49 12.19
C GLN A 48 -9.92 1.03 12.29
N GLY A 49 -8.66 1.42 12.51
CA GLY A 49 -8.24 2.82 12.53
C GLY A 49 -8.28 3.48 11.14
N TRP A 50 -8.04 2.74 10.07
CA TRP A 50 -8.14 3.24 8.71
C TRP A 50 -9.58 3.46 8.26
N GLU A 51 -10.49 2.58 8.67
CA GLU A 51 -11.93 2.67 8.37
C GLU A 51 -12.66 3.72 9.24
N LYS A 52 -12.02 4.20 10.31
CA LYS A 52 -12.56 5.28 11.13
C LYS A 52 -12.24 6.65 10.53
N ALA A 53 -13.26 7.28 9.94
CA ALA A 53 -13.23 8.67 9.49
C ALA A 53 -13.08 9.70 10.63
N ASN A 54 -13.28 9.27 11.88
CA ASN A 54 -13.44 10.14 13.04
C ASN A 54 -12.26 9.95 14.01
N GLY A 55 -11.34 10.90 14.04
CA GLY A 55 -10.30 10.95 15.07
C GLY A 55 -9.31 12.09 14.85
N SER A 56 -8.87 12.72 15.94
CA SER A 56 -7.68 13.57 15.97
C SER A 56 -6.44 12.68 15.88
N GLY A 57 -6.13 12.19 14.68
CA GLY A 57 -4.97 11.34 14.45
C GLY A 57 -4.27 11.68 13.14
N THR A 58 -2.98 11.41 13.08
CA THR A 58 -2.17 11.52 11.86
C THR A 58 -2.61 10.48 10.83
N LEU A 59 -2.45 10.74 9.53
CA LEU A 59 -2.62 9.71 8.49
C LEU A 59 -1.79 8.45 8.81
N PRO A 60 -2.11 7.28 8.21
CA PRO A 60 -1.31 6.07 8.42
C PRO A 60 0.18 6.34 8.20
N LYS A 61 1.04 5.66 8.98
CA LYS A 61 2.50 5.67 8.76
C LYS A 61 2.83 5.23 7.32
N THR A 62 4.00 5.64 6.80
CA THR A 62 4.40 5.41 5.40
C THR A 62 4.22 3.97 4.93
N ASP A 63 4.62 2.97 5.73
CA ASP A 63 4.48 1.55 5.37
C ASP A 63 3.01 1.14 5.19
N ASN A 64 2.13 1.63 6.06
CA ASN A 64 0.69 1.42 5.96
C ASN A 64 0.09 2.16 4.76
N PHE A 65 0.63 3.34 4.43
CA PHE A 65 0.19 4.11 3.28
C PHE A 65 0.50 3.39 1.96
N TRP A 66 1.70 2.79 1.87
CA TRP A 66 2.07 1.94 0.74
C TRP A 66 1.17 0.69 0.66
N ALA A 67 0.90 0.04 1.80
CA ALA A 67 0.02 -1.12 1.83
C ALA A 67 -1.38 -0.78 1.30
N ILE A 68 -1.95 0.34 1.76
CA ILE A 68 -3.27 0.84 1.32
C ILE A 68 -3.26 1.18 -0.17
N ALA A 69 -2.23 1.86 -0.67
CA ALA A 69 -2.13 2.18 -2.09
C ALA A 69 -2.19 0.88 -2.92
N ARG A 70 -1.39 -0.11 -2.52
CA ARG A 70 -1.33 -1.41 -3.18
C ARG A 70 -2.65 -2.16 -3.19
N ILE A 71 -3.32 -2.31 -2.04
CA ILE A 71 -4.61 -3.04 -1.97
C ILE A 71 -5.76 -2.30 -2.66
N THR A 72 -5.66 -0.98 -2.82
CA THR A 72 -6.65 -0.17 -3.54
C THR A 72 -6.35 -0.03 -5.04
N GLY A 73 -5.24 -0.62 -5.51
CA GLY A 73 -4.83 -0.55 -6.91
C GLY A 73 -4.30 0.82 -7.34
N MET A 74 -3.80 1.62 -6.40
CA MET A 74 -3.21 2.94 -6.62
C MET A 74 -1.70 2.91 -6.40
N THR A 75 -0.96 3.77 -7.08
CA THR A 75 0.36 4.19 -6.62
C THR A 75 0.25 5.07 -5.37
N MET A 76 1.34 5.26 -4.62
CA MET A 76 1.31 6.16 -3.46
C MET A 76 0.97 7.61 -3.86
N ASP A 77 1.47 8.06 -5.00
CA ASP A 77 1.21 9.42 -5.51
C ASP A 77 -0.25 9.57 -5.90
N GLU A 78 -0.83 8.59 -6.58
CA GLU A 78 -2.27 8.58 -6.90
C GLU A 78 -3.12 8.55 -5.64
N LEU A 79 -2.79 7.70 -4.66
CA LEU A 79 -3.51 7.70 -3.38
C LEU A 79 -3.42 9.07 -2.71
N TYR A 80 -2.24 9.68 -2.69
CA TYR A 80 -2.05 11.01 -2.09
C TYR A 80 -2.85 12.10 -2.81
N ASN A 81 -2.84 12.11 -4.15
CA ASN A 81 -3.58 13.06 -4.98
C ASN A 81 -5.10 12.84 -4.89
N TYR A 82 -5.55 11.59 -4.81
CA TYR A 82 -6.96 11.24 -4.56
C TYR A 82 -7.45 11.77 -3.21
N LEU A 83 -6.64 11.59 -2.16
CA LEU A 83 -6.95 12.12 -0.83
C LEU A 83 -7.06 13.66 -0.86
N LYS A 84 -6.18 14.34 -1.59
CA LYS A 84 -6.28 15.79 -1.82
C LYS A 84 -7.48 16.20 -2.69
N GLY A 85 -8.05 15.27 -3.45
CA GLY A 85 -9.13 15.55 -4.41
C GLY A 85 -8.64 16.12 -5.73
N GLU A 86 -7.35 15.94 -6.04
CA GLU A 86 -6.74 16.35 -7.30
C GLU A 86 -7.05 15.37 -8.43
N ILE A 87 -7.36 14.11 -8.10
CA ILE A 87 -7.81 13.07 -9.04
C ILE A 87 -9.01 12.31 -8.47
N LYS A 88 -9.82 11.70 -9.35
CA LYS A 88 -10.91 10.80 -8.98
C LYS A 88 -10.45 9.34 -8.98
N ALA A 89 -11.13 8.48 -8.21
CA ALA A 89 -10.77 7.06 -8.13
C ALA A 89 -10.93 6.35 -9.50
N GLU A 90 -11.85 6.82 -10.33
CA GLU A 90 -12.13 6.29 -11.67
C GLU A 90 -11.05 6.67 -12.70
N GLU A 91 -10.21 7.65 -12.39
CA GLU A 91 -9.10 8.11 -13.25
C GLU A 91 -7.80 7.35 -12.99
N VAL A 92 -7.77 6.52 -11.93
CA VAL A 92 -6.63 5.68 -11.59
C VAL A 92 -6.52 4.54 -12.58
N LYS A 93 -5.37 4.43 -13.24
CA LYS A 93 -5.01 3.26 -14.04
C LYS A 93 -4.14 2.36 -13.17
N MET A 94 -4.63 1.18 -12.82
CA MET A 94 -3.80 0.20 -12.11
C MET A 94 -2.49 -0.02 -12.90
N PRO A 95 -1.32 0.19 -12.29
CA PRO A 95 -0.10 -0.37 -12.83
C PRO A 95 -0.23 -1.89 -12.78
N ASP A 96 0.01 -2.57 -13.90
CA ASP A 96 0.10 -4.03 -13.88
C ASP A 96 1.43 -4.45 -13.23
N PHE A 97 1.40 -4.55 -11.89
CA PHE A 97 2.57 -4.91 -11.09
C PHE A 97 3.12 -6.31 -11.42
N ASN A 98 2.29 -7.21 -11.98
CA ASN A 98 2.76 -8.53 -12.41
C ASN A 98 3.57 -8.41 -13.72
N LEU A 99 3.11 -7.55 -14.64
CA LEU A 99 3.87 -7.21 -15.85
C LEU A 99 5.20 -6.55 -15.50
N ASP A 100 5.24 -5.71 -14.47
CA ASP A 100 6.48 -5.07 -14.02
C ASP A 100 7.47 -6.03 -13.36
N LEU A 101 7.02 -7.05 -12.61
CA LEU A 101 7.89 -8.07 -12.03
C LEU A 101 8.52 -8.97 -13.09
N GLU A 102 7.75 -9.42 -14.08
CA GLU A 102 8.29 -10.22 -15.19
C GLU A 102 9.23 -9.40 -16.07
N ASN A 103 8.90 -8.14 -16.33
CA ASN A 103 9.79 -7.21 -17.04
C ASN A 103 11.08 -6.95 -16.26
N LEU A 104 10.99 -6.76 -14.93
CA LEU A 104 12.15 -6.60 -14.07
C LEU A 104 13.02 -7.87 -14.06
N LYS A 105 12.42 -9.07 -13.99
CA LYS A 105 13.16 -10.34 -14.10
C LYS A 105 13.87 -10.45 -15.45
N GLN A 106 13.20 -10.12 -16.55
CA GLN A 106 13.80 -10.13 -17.89
C GLN A 106 14.96 -9.13 -18.00
N LYS A 107 14.80 -7.92 -17.48
CA LYS A 107 15.86 -6.90 -17.43
C LYS A 107 17.04 -7.35 -16.59
N ILE A 108 16.80 -7.92 -15.41
CA ILE A 108 17.86 -8.45 -14.54
C ILE A 108 18.55 -9.63 -15.23
N ALA A 109 17.82 -10.51 -15.92
CA ALA A 109 18.38 -11.71 -16.56
C ALA A 109 19.48 -11.38 -17.59
N VAL A 110 19.35 -10.27 -18.32
CA VAL A 110 20.33 -9.85 -19.34
C VAL A 110 21.53 -9.07 -18.77
N LEU A 111 21.51 -8.71 -17.48
CA LEU A 111 22.61 -7.97 -16.87
C LEU A 111 23.87 -8.84 -16.65
N PRO A 112 25.07 -8.23 -16.69
CA PRO A 112 26.31 -8.91 -16.32
C PRO A 112 26.28 -9.45 -14.89
N PRO A 113 27.02 -10.54 -14.58
CA PRO A 113 27.08 -11.10 -13.23
C PRO A 113 27.47 -10.09 -12.15
N ALA A 114 28.41 -9.19 -12.43
CA ALA A 114 28.83 -8.15 -11.49
C ALA A 114 27.68 -7.20 -11.10
N THR A 115 26.93 -6.71 -12.08
CA THR A 115 25.77 -5.83 -11.85
C THR A 115 24.63 -6.54 -11.12
N LYS A 116 24.42 -7.85 -11.38
CA LYS A 116 23.46 -8.66 -10.62
C LYS A 116 23.85 -8.76 -9.14
N ILE A 117 25.14 -8.91 -8.84
CA ILE A 117 25.67 -8.94 -7.47
C ILE A 117 25.47 -7.57 -6.79
N GLU A 118 25.72 -6.47 -7.48
CA GLU A 118 25.44 -5.12 -6.94
C GLU A 118 23.96 -4.91 -6.61
N ILE A 119 23.06 -5.34 -7.49
CA ILE A 119 21.61 -5.30 -7.24
C ILE A 119 21.25 -6.18 -6.03
N LEU A 120 21.80 -7.39 -5.94
CA LEU A 120 21.57 -8.28 -4.79
C LEU A 120 22.06 -7.64 -3.48
N ASN A 121 23.25 -7.04 -3.49
CA ASN A 121 23.82 -6.36 -2.32
C ASN A 121 22.99 -5.13 -1.92
N PHE A 122 22.50 -4.36 -2.89
CA PHE A 122 21.61 -3.23 -2.65
C PHE A 122 20.29 -3.70 -2.00
N LEU A 123 19.65 -4.73 -2.56
CA LEU A 123 18.41 -5.28 -2.02
C LEU A 123 18.61 -5.91 -0.63
N GLN A 124 19.73 -6.61 -0.41
CA GLN A 124 20.07 -7.18 0.89
C GLN A 124 20.32 -6.09 1.94
N ALA A 125 21.03 -5.02 1.61
CA ALA A 125 21.27 -3.91 2.54
C ALA A 125 19.95 -3.27 3.01
N ASP A 126 18.95 -3.16 2.13
CA ASP A 126 17.66 -2.56 2.45
C ASP A 126 16.72 -3.55 3.19
N LEU A 127 16.78 -4.85 2.88
CA LEU A 127 15.98 -5.90 3.53
C LEU A 127 16.50 -6.27 4.94
N PHE A 128 17.82 -6.33 5.15
CA PHE A 128 18.40 -6.70 6.44
C PHE A 128 18.53 -5.53 7.43
N SER A 129 18.46 -4.27 6.97
CA SER A 129 18.43 -3.11 7.87
C SER A 129 17.10 -2.96 8.64
N LYS A 130 16.05 -3.69 8.22
CA LYS A 130 14.69 -3.62 8.79
C LYS A 130 14.27 -4.86 9.58
N LEU A 131 15.11 -5.91 9.64
CA LEU A 131 14.85 -7.07 10.49
C LEU A 131 15.39 -6.79 11.90
N PRO A 132 14.59 -6.94 12.97
CA PRO A 132 15.12 -6.87 14.32
C PRO A 132 16.13 -8.01 14.54
N ALA A 133 17.21 -7.70 15.27
CA ALA A 133 18.26 -8.64 15.65
C ALA A 133 17.72 -9.82 16.48
#